data_AF-A0A562C961-F1
#
_entry.id   AF-A0A562C961-F1
#
_cell.length_a   1.000
_cell.length_b   1.000
_cell.length_c   1.000
_cell.angle_alpha   90.00
_cell.angle_beta   90.00
_cell.angle_gamma   90.00
#
_symmetry.space_group_name_H-M   'P 1'
#
loop_
_entity.id
_entity.type
_entity.pdbx_description
1 polymer ?
#
loop_
_entity_poly.entity_id
_entity_poly.type
_entity_poly.pdbx_seq_one_letter_code
_entity_poly.pdbx_strand_id
1 'polypeptide(L)'
;MRCPDSPGWHLYVPVRVRREAEVVVLRSPAPAGTPITADQLVVQTRDIGAAAGPTFRDPQALVGRVPLRALAPGAVPTEQDLSLGPPLRRGDPVTLVSRVGGVEVRMPGRALGPAQAGGRIGVQNVSSGRTLRGRLVAEGVVELLP
;
A
#
# COMPACT_ATOMS: atom_id res chain seq x y z
N MET A 1 5.53 10.08 -45.93
CA MET A 1 5.34 10.75 -47.24
C MET A 1 5.17 12.23 -46.96
N ARG A 2 6.01 13.11 -47.54
CA ARG A 2 5.98 14.57 -47.30
C ARG A 2 5.15 15.22 -48.41
N CYS A 3 4.21 16.09 -48.05
CA CYS A 3 3.67 17.11 -48.97
C CYS A 3 4.08 18.50 -48.49
N PRO A 4 4.46 19.41 -49.40
CA PRO A 4 4.85 20.78 -49.09
C PRO A 4 3.67 21.72 -49.37
N ASP A 5 2.93 22.14 -48.35
CA ASP A 5 1.97 23.23 -48.51
C ASP A 5 1.96 24.13 -47.28
N SER A 6 2.16 25.42 -47.55
CA SER A 6 2.11 26.54 -46.61
C SER A 6 0.97 27.45 -47.08
N PRO A 7 0.12 28.00 -46.19
CA PRO A 7 0.35 28.21 -44.76
C PRO A 7 -0.15 27.03 -43.94
N GLY A 8 0.79 26.33 -43.31
CA GLY A 8 0.52 25.14 -42.50
C GLY A 8 -0.52 25.42 -41.42
N TRP A 9 -1.69 24.82 -41.55
CA TRP A 9 -2.70 24.82 -40.51
C TRP A 9 -2.29 23.80 -39.45
N HIS A 10 -2.15 24.25 -38.20
CA HIS A 10 -1.96 23.36 -37.06
C HIS A 10 -3.34 22.98 -36.50
N LEU A 11 -3.79 21.76 -36.77
CA LEU A 11 -4.97 21.19 -36.13
C LEU A 11 -4.56 20.41 -34.89
N TYR A 12 -4.95 20.94 -33.74
CA TYR A 12 -4.94 20.21 -32.48
C TYR A 12 -6.15 19.29 -32.45
N VAL A 13 -5.98 18.02 -32.83
CA VAL A 13 -7.01 16.99 -32.62
C VAL A 13 -6.79 16.37 -31.23
N PRO A 14 -7.68 16.58 -30.25
CA PRO A 14 -7.58 15.89 -28.98
C PRO A 14 -7.89 14.40 -29.20
N VAL A 15 -6.85 13.57 -29.23
CA VAL A 15 -7.00 12.11 -29.25
C VAL A 15 -7.41 11.66 -27.85
N ARG A 16 -8.64 11.17 -27.71
CA ARG A 16 -9.07 10.47 -26.49
C ARG A 16 -8.46 9.07 -26.50
N VAL A 17 -7.29 8.91 -25.89
CA VAL A 17 -6.69 7.59 -25.66
C VAL A 17 -7.50 6.88 -24.58
N ARG A 18 -8.37 5.96 -24.99
CA ARG A 18 -9.01 5.01 -24.06
C ARG A 18 -8.00 3.92 -23.75
N ARG A 19 -7.55 3.84 -22.51
CA ARG A 19 -6.59 2.82 -22.07
C ARG A 19 -7.33 1.88 -21.14
N GLU A 20 -7.85 0.81 -21.72
CA GLU A 20 -8.39 -0.29 -20.95
C GLU A 20 -7.23 -1.06 -20.32
N ALA A 21 -7.31 -1.31 -19.03
CA ALA A 21 -6.38 -2.21 -18.36
C ALA A 21 -7.10 -3.07 -17.32
N GLU A 22 -6.52 -4.23 -17.08
CA GLU A 22 -6.88 -5.10 -15.99
C GLU A 22 -6.38 -4.49 -14.68
N VAL A 23 -7.31 -4.24 -13.76
CA VAL A 23 -7.03 -3.73 -12.41
C VAL A 23 -7.72 -4.59 -11.39
N VAL A 24 -7.11 -4.69 -10.20
CA VAL A 24 -7.72 -5.39 -9.08
C VAL A 24 -8.75 -4.47 -8.40
N VAL A 25 -9.94 -5.01 -8.18
CA VAL A 25 -11.09 -4.33 -7.58
C VAL A 25 -11.59 -5.13 -6.39
N LEU A 26 -12.11 -4.44 -5.38
CA LEU A 26 -12.80 -5.09 -4.26
C LEU A 26 -14.20 -5.56 -4.70
N ARG A 27 -14.49 -6.86 -4.60
CA ARG A 27 -15.85 -7.40 -4.82
C ARG A 27 -16.74 -7.33 -3.57
N SER A 28 -16.15 -7.10 -2.40
CA SER A 28 -16.83 -7.00 -1.11
C SER A 28 -16.19 -5.91 -0.25
N PRO A 29 -16.85 -5.39 0.80
CA PRO A 29 -16.32 -4.31 1.60
C PRO A 29 -15.04 -4.75 2.33
N ALA A 30 -14.04 -3.86 2.38
CA ALA A 30 -12.81 -4.06 3.16
C ALA A 30 -12.73 -3.01 4.28
N PRO A 31 -13.00 -3.39 5.54
CA PRO A 31 -12.91 -2.46 6.67
C PRO A 31 -11.48 -1.98 6.93
N ALA A 32 -11.36 -0.78 7.50
CA ALA A 32 -10.07 -0.28 7.97
C ALA A 32 -9.49 -1.22 9.04
N GLY A 33 -8.18 -1.47 8.98
CA GLY A 33 -7.49 -2.29 9.98
C GLY A 33 -7.70 -3.80 9.86
N THR A 34 -8.43 -4.28 8.85
CA THR A 34 -8.64 -5.72 8.59
C THR A 34 -7.91 -6.17 7.33
N PRO A 35 -7.16 -7.29 7.31
CA PRO A 35 -6.47 -7.75 6.12
C PRO A 35 -7.44 -8.13 5.00
N ILE A 36 -7.10 -7.74 3.77
CA ILE A 36 -7.83 -8.13 2.56
C ILE A 36 -7.58 -9.62 2.27
N THR A 37 -8.64 -10.34 1.95
CA THR A 37 -8.60 -11.77 1.57
C THR A 37 -8.72 -11.94 0.06
N ALA A 38 -8.26 -13.09 -0.47
CA ALA A 38 -8.35 -13.37 -1.91
C ALA A 38 -9.82 -13.37 -2.40
N ASP A 39 -10.76 -13.84 -1.59
CA ASP A 39 -12.20 -13.89 -1.91
C ASP A 39 -12.87 -12.51 -1.98
N GLN A 40 -12.19 -11.46 -1.50
CA GLN A 40 -12.65 -10.07 -1.60
C GLN A 40 -12.12 -9.36 -2.86
N LEU A 41 -11.23 -9.98 -3.63
CA LEU A 41 -10.59 -9.37 -4.79
C LEU A 41 -11.11 -9.97 -6.09
N VAL A 42 -11.18 -9.14 -7.13
CA VAL A 42 -11.49 -9.57 -8.49
C VAL A 42 -10.73 -8.69 -9.48
N VAL A 43 -10.22 -9.29 -10.55
CA VAL A 43 -9.63 -8.53 -11.65
C VAL A 43 -10.76 -8.07 -12.58
N GLN A 44 -10.82 -6.79 -12.87
CA GLN A 44 -11.76 -6.22 -13.84
C GLN A 44 -11.03 -5.35 -14.85
N THR A 45 -11.44 -5.45 -16.11
CA THR A 45 -11.03 -4.49 -17.14
C THR A 45 -11.76 -3.17 -16.90
N ARG A 46 -11.00 -2.11 -16.62
CA ARG A 46 -11.51 -0.75 -16.44
C ARG A 46 -10.83 0.19 -17.42
N ASP A 47 -11.59 1.17 -17.92
CA ASP A 47 -11.02 2.34 -18.61
C ASP A 47 -10.33 3.21 -17.57
N ILE A 48 -9.06 2.91 -17.31
CA ILE A 48 -8.18 3.76 -16.52
C ILE A 48 -7.65 4.83 -17.46
N GLY A 49 -8.44 5.89 -17.65
CA GLY A 49 -7.98 7.10 -18.32
C GLY A 49 -6.66 7.60 -17.71
N ALA A 50 -6.02 8.59 -18.34
CA ALA A 50 -4.68 9.08 -17.97
C ALA A 50 -4.49 9.54 -16.50
N ALA A 51 -5.55 9.59 -15.70
CA ALA A 51 -5.57 10.03 -14.30
C ALA A 51 -5.47 8.90 -13.26
N ALA A 52 -5.49 7.62 -13.65
CA ALA A 52 -5.34 6.53 -12.68
C ALA A 52 -3.87 6.42 -12.25
N GLY A 53 -3.59 6.68 -10.97
CA GLY A 53 -2.28 6.45 -10.35
C GLY A 53 -1.84 4.97 -10.40
N PRO A 54 -0.74 4.60 -9.72
CA PRO A 54 -0.28 3.21 -9.68
C PRO A 54 -1.38 2.32 -9.09
N THR A 55 -1.90 1.41 -9.92
CA THR A 55 -2.96 0.44 -9.59
C THR A 55 -2.38 -0.97 -9.59
N PHE A 56 -2.94 -1.85 -8.74
CA PHE A 56 -2.52 -3.24 -8.69
C PHE A 56 -3.15 -4.02 -9.85
N ARG A 57 -2.34 -4.89 -10.48
CA ARG A 57 -2.78 -5.83 -11.52
C ARG A 57 -2.88 -7.27 -11.03
N ASP A 58 -2.11 -7.61 -10.00
CA ASP A 58 -2.10 -8.93 -9.38
C ASP A 58 -2.87 -8.90 -8.05
N PRO A 59 -3.96 -9.68 -7.91
CA PRO A 59 -4.68 -9.81 -6.64
C PRO A 59 -3.79 -10.30 -5.50
N GLN A 60 -2.79 -11.16 -5.77
CA GLN A 60 -1.91 -11.69 -4.73
C GLN A 60 -1.08 -10.59 -4.04
N ALA A 61 -0.78 -9.49 -4.74
CA ALA A 61 -0.09 -8.34 -4.15
C ALA A 61 -0.93 -7.61 -3.09
N LEU A 62 -2.25 -7.82 -3.09
CA LEU A 62 -3.23 -7.18 -2.20
C LEU A 62 -3.68 -8.11 -1.07
N VAL A 63 -3.54 -9.42 -1.21
CA VAL A 63 -3.89 -10.37 -0.15
C VAL A 63 -3.00 -10.11 1.08
N GLY A 64 -3.63 -9.97 2.25
CA GLY A 64 -2.95 -9.67 3.51
C GLY A 64 -2.58 -8.20 3.71
N ARG A 65 -2.72 -7.34 2.70
CA ARG A 65 -2.63 -5.88 2.88
C ARG A 65 -3.81 -5.42 3.72
N VAL A 66 -3.57 -4.45 4.61
CA VAL A 66 -4.61 -3.97 5.52
C VAL A 66 -5.01 -2.55 5.12
N PRO A 67 -6.29 -2.28 4.78
CA PRO A 67 -6.74 -0.95 4.44
C PRO A 67 -6.56 0.03 5.62
N LEU A 68 -6.06 1.23 5.33
CA LEU A 68 -5.97 2.32 6.30
C LEU A 68 -7.34 2.99 6.53
N ARG A 69 -8.25 2.86 5.55
CA ARG A 69 -9.63 3.32 5.60
C ARG A 69 -10.56 2.23 5.09
N ALA A 70 -11.85 2.34 5.39
CA ALA A 70 -12.84 1.44 4.82
C ALA A 70 -12.93 1.65 3.30
N LEU A 71 -12.84 0.57 2.53
CA LEU A 71 -12.99 0.57 1.08
C LEU A 71 -14.30 -0.11 0.70
N ALA A 72 -15.06 0.55 -0.18
CA ALA A 72 -16.33 0.05 -0.66
C ALA A 72 -16.15 -1.05 -1.73
N PRO A 73 -17.15 -1.91 -1.93
CA PRO A 73 -17.22 -2.76 -3.12
C PRO A 73 -17.13 -1.91 -4.39
N GLY A 74 -16.39 -2.39 -5.39
CA GLY A 74 -16.11 -1.69 -6.64
C GLY A 74 -14.95 -0.68 -6.56
N ALA A 75 -14.38 -0.45 -5.38
CA ALA A 75 -13.20 0.40 -5.23
C ALA A 75 -11.95 -0.29 -5.80
N VAL A 76 -11.10 0.50 -6.45
CA VAL A 76 -9.76 0.09 -6.89
C VAL A 76 -8.78 0.46 -5.78
N PRO A 77 -8.23 -0.49 -5.01
CA PRO A 77 -7.28 -0.17 -3.97
C PRO A 77 -6.02 0.45 -4.56
N THR A 78 -5.53 1.53 -3.97
CA THR A 78 -4.24 2.13 -4.31
C THR A 78 -3.22 1.87 -3.20
N GLU A 79 -1.92 2.05 -3.46
CA GLU A 79 -0.90 1.89 -2.42
C GLU A 79 -1.16 2.79 -1.19
N GLN A 80 -1.76 3.96 -1.40
CA GLN A 80 -2.09 4.91 -0.34
C GLN A 80 -3.26 4.45 0.54
N ASP A 81 -4.09 3.52 0.04
CA ASP A 81 -5.22 2.99 0.79
C ASP A 81 -4.82 1.86 1.74
N LEU A 82 -3.60 1.33 1.61
CA LEU A 82 -3.20 0.05 2.18
C LEU A 82 -1.95 0.18 3.03
N SER A 83 -1.89 -0.60 4.10
CA SER A 83 -0.68 -0.77 4.89
C SER A 83 0.09 -2.02 4.47
N LEU A 84 1.39 -1.99 4.77
CA LEU A 84 2.44 -2.67 4.01
C LEU A 84 2.78 -4.09 4.49
N GLY A 85 1.88 -4.89 5.08
CA GLY A 85 2.23 -6.30 5.35
C GLY A 85 1.35 -7.16 6.26
N PRO A 86 1.71 -8.46 6.38
CA PRO A 86 1.03 -9.44 7.24
C PRO A 86 1.11 -9.07 8.73
N PRO A 87 0.16 -9.56 9.55
CA PRO A 87 0.17 -9.29 10.98
C PRO A 87 1.38 -9.94 11.67
N LEU A 88 2.02 -9.18 12.56
CA LEU A 88 3.03 -9.67 13.47
C LEU A 88 2.44 -10.59 14.54
N ARG A 89 3.25 -11.56 14.97
CA ARG A 89 3.03 -12.43 16.12
C ARG A 89 4.06 -12.15 17.21
N ARG A 90 3.75 -12.59 18.43
CA ARG A 90 4.70 -12.53 19.54
C ARG A 90 5.94 -13.37 19.19
N GLY A 91 7.10 -12.77 19.34
CA GLY A 91 8.38 -13.41 19.07
C GLY A 91 8.93 -13.15 17.67
N ASP A 92 8.14 -12.58 16.77
CA ASP A 92 8.58 -12.28 15.41
C ASP A 92 9.73 -11.27 15.43
N PRO A 93 10.78 -11.48 14.62
CA PRO A 93 11.83 -10.50 14.43
C PRO A 93 11.27 -9.29 13.70
N VAL A 94 11.64 -8.10 14.17
CA VAL A 94 11.21 -6.83 13.57
C VAL A 94 12.38 -5.87 13.46
N THR A 95 12.30 -4.93 12.53
CA THR A 95 13.16 -3.76 12.45
C THR A 95 12.46 -2.60 13.13
N LEU A 96 13.07 -2.06 14.18
CA LEU A 96 12.62 -0.86 14.86
C LEU A 96 13.18 0.36 14.15
N VAL A 97 12.33 1.32 13.84
CA VAL A 97 12.71 2.59 13.23
C VAL A 97 12.35 3.72 14.19
N SER A 98 13.31 4.58 14.52
CA SER A 98 13.09 5.83 15.25
C SER A 98 13.53 7.00 14.39
N ARG A 99 12.73 8.06 14.34
CA ARG A 99 13.06 9.30 13.62
C ARG A 99 13.03 10.47 14.58
N VAL A 100 14.18 11.10 14.80
CA VAL A 100 14.31 12.26 15.70
C VAL A 100 15.15 13.32 15.01
N GLY A 101 14.62 14.54 14.84
CA GLY A 101 15.37 15.68 14.30
C GLY A 101 15.95 15.45 12.89
N GLY A 102 15.27 14.66 12.05
CA GLY A 102 15.74 14.30 10.70
C GLY A 102 16.70 13.12 10.65
N VAL A 103 17.14 12.59 11.79
CA VAL A 103 17.96 11.37 11.88
C VAL A 103 17.04 10.16 11.96
N GLU A 104 17.27 9.16 11.11
CA GLU A 104 16.62 7.85 11.15
C GLU A 104 17.56 6.80 11.73
N VAL A 105 17.14 6.14 12.81
CA VAL A 105 17.89 5.05 13.45
C VAL A 105 17.11 3.76 13.26
N ARG A 106 17.80 2.72 12.77
CA ARG A 106 17.26 1.37 12.58
C ARG A 106 17.91 0.40 13.54
N MET A 107 17.11 -0.41 14.22
CA MET A 107 17.61 -1.37 15.22
C MET A 107 16.87 -2.70 15.12
N PRO A 108 17.54 -3.84 15.36
CA PRO A 108 16.86 -5.12 15.47
C PRO A 108 15.98 -5.16 16.72
N GLY A 109 14.78 -5.70 16.56
CA GLY A 109 13.79 -5.82 17.61
C GLY A 109 13.03 -7.15 17.54
N ARG A 110 12.20 -7.35 18.55
CA ARG A 110 11.31 -8.50 18.66
C ARG A 110 9.92 -8.07 19.08
N ALA A 111 8.89 -8.56 18.39
CA ALA A 111 7.50 -8.33 18.74
C ALA A 111 7.16 -9.00 20.09
N LEU A 112 6.57 -8.26 21.03
CA LEU A 112 6.14 -8.80 22.34
C LEU A 112 4.68 -9.26 22.36
N GLY A 113 3.94 -8.99 21.29
CA GLY A 113 2.54 -9.38 21.12
C GLY A 113 2.19 -9.52 19.64
N PRO A 114 0.93 -9.83 19.33
CA PRO A 114 0.44 -9.73 17.97
C PRO A 114 0.17 -8.28 17.58
N ALA A 115 0.36 -7.93 16.31
CA ALA A 115 -0.12 -6.66 15.75
C ALA A 115 -0.54 -6.84 14.31
N GLN A 116 -1.68 -6.27 13.96
CA GLN A 116 -2.03 -6.08 12.56
C GLN A 116 -1.32 -4.83 12.03
N ALA A 117 -1.21 -4.71 10.71
CA ALA A 117 -0.58 -3.54 10.12
C ALA A 117 -1.37 -2.26 10.46
N GLY A 118 -0.63 -1.20 10.80
CA GLY A 118 -1.17 0.01 11.44
C GLY A 118 -1.51 -0.14 12.94
N GLY A 119 -1.44 -1.35 13.50
CA GLY A 119 -1.68 -1.65 14.90
C GLY A 119 -0.52 -1.23 15.82
N ARG A 120 -0.84 -0.95 17.09
CA ARG A 120 0.14 -0.66 18.13
C ARG A 120 0.64 -1.96 18.75
N ILE A 121 1.94 -2.03 19.02
CA ILE A 121 2.60 -3.20 19.57
C ILE A 121 3.72 -2.82 20.52
N GLY A 122 3.87 -3.59 21.60
CA GLY A 122 5.08 -3.60 22.41
C GLY A 122 6.18 -4.38 21.70
N VAL A 123 7.37 -3.81 21.62
CA VAL A 123 8.54 -4.40 20.98
C VAL A 123 9.71 -4.34 21.93
N GLN A 124 10.57 -5.34 21.89
CA GLN A 124 11.83 -5.36 22.63
C GLN A 124 12.98 -5.09 21.67
N ASN A 125 13.84 -4.13 21.99
CA ASN A 125 15.08 -3.93 21.27
C ASN A 125 16.06 -5.04 21.63
N VAL A 126 16.58 -5.76 20.63
CA VAL A 126 17.44 -6.92 20.85
C VAL A 126 18.82 -6.50 21.38
N SER A 127 19.33 -5.35 20.95
CA SER A 127 20.64 -4.83 21.36
C SER A 127 20.69 -4.33 22.80
N SER A 128 19.60 -3.72 23.29
CA SER A 128 19.55 -3.08 24.62
C SER A 128 18.64 -3.79 25.63
N GLY A 129 17.83 -4.75 25.20
CA GLY A 129 16.82 -5.42 26.04
C GLY A 129 15.62 -4.54 26.41
N ARG A 130 15.64 -3.24 26.07
CA ARG A 130 14.59 -2.29 26.43
C ARG A 130 13.28 -2.61 25.71
N THR A 131 12.18 -2.55 26.45
CA THR A 131 10.84 -2.63 25.90
C THR A 131 10.37 -1.24 25.49
N LEU A 132 9.91 -1.12 24.26
CA LEU A 132 9.42 0.09 23.62
C LEU A 132 8.04 -0.16 23.05
N ARG A 133 7.32 0.92 22.72
CA ARG A 133 6.05 0.85 22.00
C ARG A 133 6.23 1.41 20.60
N GLY A 134 5.58 0.78 19.65
CA GLY A 134 5.61 1.22 18.27
C GLY A 134 4.37 0.84 17.50
N ARG A 135 4.38 1.18 16.22
CA ARG A 135 3.32 0.90 15.26
C ARG A 135 3.89 0.08 14.12
N LEU A 136 3.18 -0.98 13.72
CA LEU A 136 3.55 -1.75 12.54
C LEU A 136 3.28 -0.93 11.28
N VAL A 137 4.32 -0.46 10.61
CA VAL A 137 4.22 0.42 9.43
C VAL A 137 4.45 -0.32 8.11
N ALA A 138 5.20 -1.43 8.14
CA ALA A 138 5.40 -2.32 7.01
C ALA A 138 5.70 -3.75 7.49
N GLU A 139 5.77 -4.72 6.57
CA GLU A 139 6.16 -6.09 6.91
C GLU A 139 7.43 -6.12 7.76
N GLY A 140 7.30 -6.56 9.01
CA GLY A 140 8.41 -6.63 9.95
C GLY A 140 9.01 -5.27 10.35
N VAL A 141 8.42 -4.12 10.00
CA VAL A 141 8.94 -2.79 10.34
C VAL A 141 8.03 -2.09 11.34
N VAL A 142 8.58 -1.76 12.50
CA VAL A 142 7.86 -1.08 13.58
C VAL A 142 8.46 0.31 13.82
N GLU A 143 7.65 1.34 13.63
CA GLU A 143 8.04 2.72 13.96
C GLU A 143 7.80 2.98 15.45
N LEU A 144 8.83 3.48 16.15
CA LEU A 144 8.78 3.77 17.57
C LEU A 144 8.00 5.06 17.84
N LEU A 145 7.09 5.00 18.82
CA LEU A 145 6.36 6.17 19.28
C LEU A 145 7.22 6.96 20.28
N PRO A 146 7.19 8.30 20.26
CA PRO A 146 7.83 9.13 21.27
C PRO A 146 7.25 8.90 22.68
#